data_AF-A0AAV1L4A6-F1
#
_entry.id   AF-A0AAV1L4A6-F1
#
_cell.length_a   1.000
_cell.length_b   1.000
_cell.length_c   1.000
_cell.angle_alpha   90.00
_cell.angle_beta   90.00
_cell.angle_gamma   90.00
#
_symmetry.space_group_name_H-M   'P 1'
#
loop_
_entity.id
_entity.type
_entity.pdbx_description
1 polymer ?
#
loop_
_entity_poly.entity_id
_entity_poly.type
_entity_poly.pdbx_seq_one_letter_code
_entity_poly.pdbx_strand_id
1 'polypeptide(L)'
;MTWNKLFCNSCELQLLGTLNGGQSFRWTHNQDNNEWTGVFSKTVWKIKQSDNFLQYQVLGSLYKDISENNSNKSHKFSDEQNFEFLLKKYFRLDHDLGKYYKKWSEKDKLFQEACKQFYGIRMLAQEPVENLFSFICSQNNHISRISSMVEKLCMFYGEEICNHNGVKYFTFPEVEKLSDPQVESKLRELGFGYRAKFIQKSAAQIVEWGGEKWFNSLQEMKYKDARQELMKLCGIGPKVADCICLMSLNHLEALPVDTHVYQIAAQNYLPHLRGKKNVTDKMYAEIGDHFRNLYGDMAGWAHTVLFCADLKKFQQNEKSDSVENCKQRKKRKNK
;
A
#
# COMPACT_ATOMS: atom_id res chain seq x y z
N MET A 1 18.34 -4.22 21.80
CA MET A 1 17.30 -5.16 21.34
C MET A 1 17.85 -5.96 20.18
N THR A 2 17.64 -7.28 20.19
CA THR A 2 17.98 -8.21 19.10
C THR A 2 17.02 -8.05 17.92
N TRP A 3 17.44 -8.42 16.71
CA TRP A 3 16.60 -8.42 15.51
C TRP A 3 16.03 -9.81 15.29
N ASN A 4 14.70 -9.91 15.21
CA ASN A 4 14.04 -11.14 14.79
C ASN A 4 14.26 -11.36 13.29
N LYS A 5 14.28 -12.62 12.84
CA LYS A 5 14.55 -12.99 11.45
C LYS A 5 13.43 -13.86 10.92
N LEU A 6 12.80 -13.38 9.86
CA LEU A 6 11.85 -14.14 9.07
C LEU A 6 12.52 -14.51 7.74
N PHE A 7 12.56 -15.81 7.41
CA PHE A 7 13.07 -16.25 6.11
C PHE A 7 12.20 -15.66 4.99
N CYS A 8 12.82 -14.86 4.14
CA CYS A 8 12.17 -14.17 3.03
C CYS A 8 13.28 -13.75 2.06
N ASN A 9 13.38 -14.48 0.94
CA ASN A 9 14.37 -14.17 -0.08
C ASN A 9 14.09 -12.79 -0.70
N SER A 10 15.14 -12.06 -1.08
CA SER A 10 15.04 -10.81 -1.85
C SER A 10 14.21 -10.90 -3.14
N CYS A 11 14.10 -12.09 -3.73
CA CYS A 11 13.21 -12.36 -4.85
C CYS A 11 11.72 -12.37 -4.43
N GLU A 12 11.42 -12.70 -3.18
CA GLU A 12 10.05 -12.78 -2.69
C GLU A 12 9.56 -11.45 -2.10
N LEU A 13 10.43 -10.54 -1.68
CA LEU A 13 10.05 -9.22 -1.17
C LEU A 13 11.14 -8.20 -1.49
N GLN A 14 10.75 -7.02 -1.94
CA GLN A 14 11.63 -5.86 -2.06
C GLN A 14 10.99 -4.68 -1.33
N LEU A 15 11.57 -4.28 -0.19
CA LEU A 15 10.99 -3.26 0.68
C LEU A 15 10.82 -1.90 -0.01
N LEU A 16 11.84 -1.45 -0.76
CA LEU A 16 11.84 -0.12 -1.35
C LEU A 16 10.65 0.13 -2.27
N GLY A 17 10.43 -0.74 -3.25
CA GLY A 17 9.29 -0.59 -4.17
C GLY A 17 7.96 -0.95 -3.53
N THR A 18 7.92 -1.92 -2.60
CA THR A 18 6.68 -2.29 -1.89
C THR A 18 6.16 -1.17 -0.99
N LEU A 19 7.03 -0.58 -0.16
CA LEU A 19 6.64 0.40 0.86
C LEU A 19 6.59 1.83 0.33
N ASN A 20 7.38 2.15 -0.69
CA ASN A 20 7.41 3.48 -1.31
C ASN A 20 6.65 3.52 -2.64
N GLY A 21 5.98 2.43 -3.04
CA GLY A 21 5.19 2.34 -4.28
C GLY A 21 3.85 3.08 -4.23
N GLY A 22 3.57 3.90 -3.20
CA GLY A 22 2.30 4.61 -3.04
C GLY A 22 1.14 3.73 -2.58
N GLN A 23 1.44 2.54 -2.05
CA GLN A 23 0.45 1.65 -1.44
C GLN A 23 0.12 2.09 -0.02
N SER A 24 1.13 2.26 0.83
CA SER A 24 1.02 2.72 2.21
C SER A 24 1.69 4.08 2.37
N PHE A 25 1.22 4.86 3.34
CA PHE A 25 1.75 6.18 3.68
C PHE A 25 2.28 6.24 5.13
N ARG A 26 2.36 5.09 5.82
CA ARG A 26 2.77 4.94 7.23
C ARG A 26 4.22 4.48 7.41
N TRP A 27 5.01 4.41 6.34
CA TRP A 27 6.40 3.95 6.37
C TRP A 27 7.37 5.07 6.06
N THR A 28 8.44 5.16 6.85
CA THR A 28 9.56 6.07 6.67
C THR A 28 10.85 5.27 6.46
N HIS A 29 11.64 5.64 5.45
CA HIS A 29 12.92 5.02 5.14
C HIS A 29 14.07 5.85 5.72
N ASN A 30 14.91 5.21 6.54
CA ASN A 30 16.21 5.73 6.89
C ASN A 30 17.24 5.20 5.89
N GLN A 31 17.77 6.10 5.06
CA GLN A 31 18.71 5.76 4.00
C GLN A 31 20.11 5.39 4.52
N ASP A 32 20.52 5.93 5.67
CA ASP A 32 21.87 5.75 6.20
C ASP A 32 22.14 4.30 6.62
N ASN A 33 21.10 3.61 7.08
CA ASN A 33 21.19 2.24 7.57
C ASN A 33 20.23 1.27 6.86
N ASN A 34 19.51 1.75 5.85
CA ASN A 34 18.50 1.02 5.08
C ASN A 34 17.40 0.37 5.95
N GLU A 35 17.00 1.07 7.01
CA GLU A 35 15.94 0.63 7.93
C GLU A 35 14.63 1.36 7.62
N TRP A 36 13.52 0.64 7.75
CA TRP A 36 12.17 1.16 7.58
C TRP A 36 11.48 1.17 8.92
N THR A 37 10.86 2.29 9.28
CA THR A 37 10.00 2.37 10.46
C THR A 37 8.60 2.71 10.02
N GLY A 38 7.61 1.97 10.52
CA GLY A 38 6.21 2.23 10.19
C GLY A 38 5.24 1.61 11.17
N VAL A 39 3.96 1.90 10.95
CA VAL A 39 2.87 1.46 11.84
C VAL A 39 1.84 0.68 11.04
N PHE A 40 1.49 -0.52 11.51
CA PHE A 40 0.32 -1.29 11.06
C PHE A 40 -0.09 -2.27 12.16
N SER A 41 -1.37 -2.70 12.19
CA SER A 41 -1.90 -3.61 13.22
C SER A 41 -1.62 -3.10 14.64
N LYS A 42 -1.86 -1.81 14.87
CA LYS A 42 -1.61 -1.10 16.14
C LYS A 42 -0.19 -1.33 16.72
N THR A 43 0.79 -1.59 15.86
CA THR A 43 2.16 -1.97 16.22
C THR A 43 3.16 -1.10 15.47
N VAL A 44 4.22 -0.65 16.15
CA VAL A 44 5.33 0.10 15.56
C VAL A 44 6.43 -0.88 15.19
N TRP A 45 6.68 -0.97 13.90
CA TRP A 45 7.63 -1.89 13.29
C TRP A 45 8.87 -1.15 12.86
N LYS A 46 10.02 -1.77 13.12
CA LYS A 46 11.28 -1.41 12.50
C LYS A 46 11.76 -2.62 11.72
N ILE A 47 11.90 -2.49 10.40
CA ILE A 47 12.25 -3.60 9.52
C ILE A 47 13.42 -3.25 8.61
N LYS A 48 14.19 -4.27 8.23
CA LYS A 48 15.21 -4.16 7.19
C LYS A 48 15.37 -5.50 6.50
N GLN A 49 16.00 -5.49 5.34
CA GLN A 49 16.14 -6.69 4.54
C GLN A 49 17.61 -7.04 4.29
N SER A 50 17.86 -8.34 4.24
CA SER A 50 19.07 -8.97 3.71
C SER A 50 18.66 -9.95 2.61
N ASP A 51 19.62 -10.56 1.92
CA ASP A 51 19.33 -11.43 0.76
C ASP A 51 18.33 -12.55 1.02
N ASN A 52 18.32 -13.11 2.24
CA ASN A 52 17.51 -14.27 2.61
C ASN A 52 16.53 -14.03 3.77
N PHE A 53 16.59 -12.85 4.40
CA PHE A 53 15.78 -12.58 5.60
C PHE A 53 15.18 -11.18 5.57
N LEU A 54 13.91 -11.11 5.93
CA LEU A 54 13.28 -9.92 6.49
C LEU A 54 13.60 -9.90 7.99
N GLN A 55 14.30 -8.86 8.44
CA GLN A 55 14.60 -8.66 9.85
C GLN A 55 13.64 -7.64 10.43
N TYR A 56 13.15 -7.86 11.64
CA TYR A 56 12.23 -6.94 12.30
C TYR A 56 12.48 -6.75 13.80
N GLN A 57 12.04 -5.61 14.30
CA GLN A 57 11.89 -5.28 15.72
C GLN A 57 10.51 -4.65 15.93
N VAL A 58 9.89 -4.96 17.06
CA VAL A 58 8.68 -4.28 17.54
C VAL A 58 9.12 -3.23 18.54
N LEU A 59 8.89 -1.96 18.23
CA LEU A 59 9.28 -0.84 19.09
C LEU A 59 8.21 -0.56 20.16
N GLY A 60 6.96 -0.91 19.87
CA GLY A 60 5.80 -0.81 20.75
C GLY A 60 4.56 -1.39 20.07
N SER A 61 3.60 -1.88 20.86
CA SER A 61 2.37 -2.49 20.34
C SER A 61 1.20 -2.28 21.29
N LEU A 62 0.04 -1.95 20.72
CA LEU A 62 -1.27 -2.02 21.37
C LEU A 62 -2.13 -3.18 20.81
N TYR A 63 -1.53 -4.05 19.99
CA TYR A 63 -2.21 -5.24 19.48
C TYR A 63 -2.57 -6.17 20.64
N LYS A 64 -3.85 -6.51 20.76
CA LYS A 64 -4.36 -7.50 21.71
C LYS A 64 -4.78 -8.71 20.90
N ASP A 65 -4.22 -9.87 21.20
CA ASP A 65 -4.62 -11.10 20.54
C ASP A 65 -6.07 -11.44 20.93
N ILE A 66 -6.96 -11.65 19.96
CA ILE A 66 -8.39 -11.95 20.20
C ILE A 66 -8.55 -13.33 20.88
N SER A 67 -7.48 -14.13 20.95
CA SER A 67 -7.42 -15.41 21.64
C SER A 67 -7.63 -15.32 23.16
N GLU A 68 -7.50 -14.15 23.79
CA GLU A 68 -7.68 -13.99 25.25
C GLU A 68 -9.14 -14.09 25.72
N ASN A 69 -10.14 -13.96 24.83
CA ASN A 69 -11.56 -14.07 25.21
C ASN A 69 -12.11 -15.50 25.24
N ASN A 70 -11.33 -16.51 24.84
CA ASN A 70 -11.71 -17.92 24.97
C ASN A 70 -10.82 -18.60 26.02
N SER A 71 -11.25 -18.50 27.27
CA SER A 71 -10.67 -19.12 28.46
C SER A 71 -10.70 -20.67 28.46
N ASN A 72 -10.72 -21.33 27.30
CA ASN A 72 -10.61 -22.78 27.15
C ASN A 72 -10.14 -23.18 25.73
N LYS A 73 -8.85 -23.04 25.42
CA LYS A 73 -8.07 -24.03 24.64
C LYS A 73 -6.58 -23.65 24.56
N SER A 74 -5.76 -24.64 24.87
CA SER A 74 -4.33 -24.59 25.15
C SER A 74 -3.44 -24.53 23.89
N HIS A 75 -3.41 -23.39 23.20
CA HIS A 75 -2.30 -23.06 22.29
C HIS A 75 -1.91 -21.60 22.49
N LYS A 76 -1.13 -21.34 23.55
CA LYS A 76 -0.41 -20.07 23.71
C LYS A 76 0.63 -19.98 22.59
N PHE A 77 0.30 -19.28 21.51
CA PHE A 77 1.32 -18.75 20.61
C PHE A 77 2.20 -17.78 21.41
N SER A 78 3.51 -17.83 21.21
CA SER A 78 4.39 -16.78 21.76
C SER A 78 4.12 -15.45 21.06
N ASP A 79 4.34 -14.33 21.75
CA ASP A 79 4.21 -12.99 21.15
C ASP A 79 5.00 -12.86 19.84
N GLU A 80 6.19 -13.50 19.75
CA GLU A 80 7.01 -13.56 18.55
C GLU A 80 6.31 -14.23 17.36
N GLN A 81 5.65 -15.37 17.58
CA GLN A 81 4.90 -16.09 16.55
C GLN A 81 3.69 -15.29 16.07
N ASN A 82 3.06 -14.52 16.97
CA ASN A 82 1.96 -13.61 16.61
C ASN A 82 2.45 -12.44 15.74
N PHE A 83 3.59 -11.82 16.06
CA PHE A 83 4.15 -10.74 15.25
C PHE A 83 4.66 -11.23 13.88
N GLU A 84 5.27 -12.41 13.81
CA GLU A 84 5.66 -13.02 12.54
C GLU A 84 4.43 -13.25 11.65
N PHE A 85 3.33 -13.74 12.22
CA PHE A 85 2.07 -13.92 11.51
C PHE A 85 1.52 -12.60 10.95
N LEU A 86 1.52 -11.52 11.75
CA LEU A 86 1.09 -10.20 11.30
C LEU A 86 1.92 -9.70 10.12
N LEU A 87 3.26 -9.85 10.16
CA LEU A 87 4.14 -9.50 9.05
C LEU A 87 3.85 -10.33 7.80
N LYS A 88 3.72 -11.67 7.95
CA LYS A 88 3.39 -12.56 6.84
C LYS A 88 2.08 -12.17 6.18
N LYS A 89 1.05 -11.85 6.98
CA LYS A 89 -0.25 -11.39 6.47
C LYS A 89 -0.13 -10.05 5.75
N TYR A 90 0.50 -9.05 6.39
CA TYR A 90 0.63 -7.69 5.85
C TYR A 90 1.35 -7.66 4.51
N PHE A 91 2.42 -8.44 4.37
CA PHE A 91 3.16 -8.57 3.11
C PHE A 91 2.62 -9.69 2.20
N ARG A 92 1.57 -10.44 2.57
CA ARG A 92 1.04 -11.59 1.79
C ARG A 92 2.11 -12.63 1.45
N LEU A 93 2.98 -12.97 2.40
CA LEU A 93 4.13 -13.87 2.21
C LEU A 93 3.72 -15.34 1.97
N ASP A 94 2.44 -15.67 2.09
CA ASP A 94 1.84 -16.95 1.73
C ASP A 94 1.76 -17.16 0.21
N HIS A 95 1.79 -16.09 -0.58
CA HIS A 95 1.88 -16.18 -2.03
C HIS A 95 3.33 -16.36 -2.50
N ASP A 96 3.58 -17.45 -3.24
CA ASP A 96 4.82 -17.71 -4.00
C ASP A 96 4.90 -16.72 -5.17
N LEU A 97 5.61 -15.63 -4.95
CA LEU A 97 5.61 -14.50 -5.87
C LEU A 97 6.40 -14.86 -7.13
N GLY A 98 7.45 -15.67 -7.01
CA GLY A 98 8.24 -16.14 -8.14
C GLY A 98 7.41 -16.87 -9.20
N LYS A 99 6.46 -17.72 -8.79
CA LYS A 99 5.52 -18.37 -9.72
C LYS A 99 4.67 -17.37 -10.50
N TYR A 100 4.15 -16.34 -9.84
CA TYR A 100 3.35 -15.31 -10.50
C TYR A 100 4.18 -14.47 -11.46
N TYR A 101 5.39 -14.06 -11.06
CA TYR A 101 6.31 -13.30 -11.92
C TYR A 101 6.67 -14.07 -13.19
N LYS A 102 6.91 -15.38 -13.09
CA LYS A 102 7.12 -16.25 -14.26
C LYS A 102 5.90 -16.22 -15.18
N LYS A 103 4.70 -16.48 -14.65
CA LYS A 103 3.44 -16.50 -15.40
C LYS A 103 3.15 -15.16 -16.09
N TRP A 104 3.38 -14.04 -15.43
CA TRP A 104 3.14 -12.71 -16.01
C TRP A 104 4.19 -12.35 -17.05
N SER A 105 5.46 -12.69 -16.84
CA SER A 105 6.55 -12.47 -17.80
C SER A 105 6.36 -13.24 -19.10
N GLU A 106 5.81 -14.46 -19.03
CA GLU A 106 5.48 -15.26 -20.22
C GLU A 106 4.39 -14.60 -21.09
N LYS A 107 3.51 -13.80 -20.49
CA LYS A 107 2.39 -13.15 -21.18
C LYS A 107 2.70 -11.72 -21.64
N ASP A 108 3.65 -11.05 -21.00
CA ASP A 108 3.90 -9.64 -21.24
C ASP A 108 5.40 -9.30 -21.21
N LYS A 109 5.90 -8.86 -22.37
CA LYS A 109 7.29 -8.46 -22.55
C LYS A 109 7.66 -7.21 -21.76
N LEU A 110 6.73 -6.26 -21.60
CA LEU A 110 6.99 -5.05 -20.82
C LEU A 110 7.16 -5.44 -19.34
N PHE A 111 6.31 -6.33 -18.85
CA PHE A 111 6.42 -6.89 -17.51
C PHE A 111 7.75 -7.63 -17.32
N GLN A 112 8.12 -8.48 -18.28
CA GLN A 112 9.40 -9.19 -18.26
C GLN A 112 10.61 -8.24 -18.17
N GLU A 113 10.57 -7.12 -18.88
CA GLU A 113 11.64 -6.11 -18.82
C GLU A 113 11.67 -5.41 -17.45
N ALA A 114 10.51 -5.00 -16.92
CA ALA A 114 10.40 -4.37 -15.61
C ALA A 114 10.96 -5.26 -14.48
N CYS A 115 10.77 -6.57 -14.59
CA CYS A 115 11.26 -7.56 -13.61
C CYS A 115 12.79 -7.59 -13.43
N LYS A 116 13.57 -7.05 -14.37
CA LYS A 116 15.04 -7.01 -14.23
C LYS A 116 15.50 -6.13 -13.07
N GLN A 117 14.70 -5.13 -12.70
CA GLN A 117 15.00 -4.19 -11.61
C GLN A 117 13.93 -4.21 -10.50
N PHE A 118 12.67 -4.45 -10.85
CA PHE A 118 11.53 -4.40 -9.95
C PHE A 118 10.98 -5.81 -9.70
N TYR A 119 11.80 -6.65 -9.08
CA TYR A 119 11.40 -7.99 -8.64
C TYR A 119 11.08 -7.99 -7.14
N GLY A 120 10.13 -8.82 -6.71
CA GLY A 120 9.76 -8.91 -5.29
C GLY A 120 8.80 -7.80 -4.81
N ILE A 121 8.20 -7.02 -5.72
CA ILE A 121 7.20 -6.01 -5.34
C ILE A 121 5.93 -6.71 -4.89
N ARG A 122 5.54 -6.49 -3.63
CA ARG A 122 4.35 -7.10 -3.03
C ARG A 122 3.16 -6.15 -2.98
N MET A 123 1.96 -6.73 -3.03
CA MET A 123 0.73 -6.03 -2.71
C MET A 123 0.46 -6.15 -1.21
N LEU A 124 0.41 -5.02 -0.52
CA LEU A 124 0.14 -5.00 0.91
C LEU A 124 -1.30 -5.42 1.22
N ALA A 125 -1.50 -6.10 2.35
CA ALA A 125 -2.81 -6.38 2.92
C ALA A 125 -3.06 -5.41 4.08
N GLN A 126 -3.52 -4.21 3.74
CA GLN A 126 -3.73 -3.12 4.69
C GLN A 126 -5.07 -3.24 5.42
N GLU A 127 -5.16 -2.60 6.58
CA GLU A 127 -6.42 -2.49 7.31
C GLU A 127 -7.42 -1.60 6.53
N PRO A 128 -8.66 -2.04 6.30
CA PRO A 128 -9.62 -1.34 5.44
C PRO A 128 -9.89 0.12 5.84
N VAL A 129 -10.00 0.39 7.14
CA VAL A 129 -10.22 1.75 7.67
C VAL A 129 -9.05 2.67 7.31
N GLU A 130 -7.82 2.28 7.65
CA GLU A 130 -6.62 3.06 7.33
C GLU A 130 -6.49 3.29 5.84
N ASN A 131 -6.69 2.23 5.04
CA ASN A 131 -6.56 2.30 3.59
C ASN A 131 -7.58 3.28 2.98
N LEU A 132 -8.86 3.15 3.35
CA LEU A 132 -9.95 4.00 2.84
C LEU A 132 -9.67 5.48 3.07
N PHE A 133 -9.39 5.87 4.31
CA PHE A 133 -9.19 7.29 4.65
C PHE A 133 -7.85 7.83 4.12
N SER A 134 -6.82 6.97 4.02
CA SER A 134 -5.56 7.33 3.34
C SER A 134 -5.78 7.62 1.86
N PHE A 135 -6.59 6.81 1.16
CA PHE A 135 -6.87 7.04 -0.26
C PHE A 135 -7.85 8.18 -0.52
N ILE A 136 -8.75 8.51 0.42
CA ILE A 136 -9.46 9.81 0.39
C ILE A 136 -8.44 10.96 0.43
N CYS A 137 -7.42 10.90 1.29
CA CYS A 137 -6.34 11.91 1.34
C CYS A 137 -5.53 11.98 0.02
N SER A 138 -5.47 10.89 -0.75
CA SER A 138 -4.68 10.77 -1.97
C SER A 138 -5.23 11.51 -3.19
N GLN A 139 -6.53 11.78 -3.22
CA GLN A 139 -7.20 12.33 -4.40
C GLN A 139 -6.59 13.66 -4.82
N ASN A 140 -6.16 13.83 -6.07
CA ASN A 140 -5.52 15.06 -6.57
C ASN A 140 -4.44 15.60 -5.60
N ASN A 141 -3.48 14.75 -5.26
CA ASN A 141 -2.45 15.02 -4.26
C ASN A 141 -1.14 14.32 -4.63
N HIS A 142 -0.08 14.53 -3.84
CA HIS A 142 1.23 13.91 -4.04
C HIS A 142 1.73 13.25 -2.75
N ILE A 143 2.54 12.21 -2.89
CA ILE A 143 2.88 11.26 -1.81
C ILE A 143 3.32 11.94 -0.52
N SER A 144 4.22 12.92 -0.55
CA SER A 144 4.72 13.59 0.66
C SER A 144 3.60 14.31 1.44
N ARG A 145 2.70 15.02 0.75
CA ARG A 145 1.55 15.66 1.39
C ARG A 145 0.54 14.63 1.89
N ILE A 146 0.33 13.53 1.18
CA ILE A 146 -0.57 12.46 1.62
C ILE A 146 -0.05 11.86 2.93
N SER A 147 1.23 11.48 3.00
CA SER A 147 1.86 10.98 4.22
C SER A 147 1.73 11.97 5.39
N SER A 148 1.93 13.26 5.15
CA SER A 148 1.72 14.28 6.19
C SER A 148 0.27 14.37 6.66
N MET A 149 -0.71 14.25 5.76
CA MET A 149 -2.13 14.24 6.13
C MET A 149 -2.49 12.99 6.94
N VAL A 150 -2.02 11.81 6.51
CA VAL A 150 -2.24 10.56 7.23
C VAL A 150 -1.60 10.61 8.62
N GLU A 151 -0.38 11.12 8.74
CA GLU A 151 0.28 11.30 10.05
C GLU A 151 -0.53 12.22 10.97
N LYS A 152 -1.06 13.34 10.46
CA LYS A 152 -1.93 14.22 11.24
C LYS A 152 -3.22 13.52 11.71
N LEU A 153 -3.84 12.67 10.89
CA LEU A 153 -4.99 11.88 11.34
C LEU A 153 -4.62 11.02 12.54
N CYS A 154 -3.52 10.29 12.44
CA CYS A 154 -3.01 9.43 13.51
C CYS A 154 -2.66 10.22 14.78
N MET A 155 -1.97 11.34 14.66
CA MET A 155 -1.57 12.16 15.81
C MET A 155 -2.76 12.77 16.57
N PHE A 156 -3.80 13.22 15.86
CA PHE A 156 -4.93 13.92 16.47
C PHE A 156 -6.06 12.99 16.93
N TYR A 157 -6.26 11.86 16.25
CA TYR A 157 -7.40 10.97 16.48
C TYR A 157 -7.00 9.50 16.75
N GLY A 158 -5.72 9.16 16.63
CA GLY A 158 -5.18 7.85 16.98
C GLY A 158 -4.80 7.75 18.46
N GLU A 159 -4.39 6.56 18.87
CA GLU A 159 -3.91 6.28 20.24
C GLU A 159 -2.40 6.18 20.24
N GLU A 160 -1.73 6.78 21.23
CA GLU A 160 -0.27 6.72 21.35
C GLU A 160 0.15 5.27 21.63
N ILE A 161 0.95 4.69 20.72
CA ILE A 161 1.48 3.32 20.86
C ILE A 161 2.74 3.34 21.71
N CYS A 162 3.70 4.19 21.33
CA CYS A 162 4.96 4.36 22.06
C CYS A 162 5.66 5.66 21.69
N ASN A 163 6.66 6.03 22.50
CA ASN A 163 7.64 7.05 22.19
C ASN A 163 9.01 6.39 22.00
N HIS A 164 9.60 6.54 20.81
CA HIS A 164 10.92 6.00 20.49
C HIS A 164 11.83 7.13 20.01
N ASN A 165 12.93 7.37 20.73
CA ASN A 165 13.91 8.43 20.45
C ASN A 165 13.28 9.83 20.29
N GLY A 166 12.28 10.16 21.11
CA GLY A 166 11.59 11.45 21.08
C GLY A 166 10.51 11.57 20.00
N VAL A 167 10.30 10.53 19.18
CA VAL A 167 9.24 10.46 18.18
C VAL A 167 8.09 9.62 18.75
N LYS A 168 6.90 10.22 18.80
CA LYS A 168 5.66 9.53 19.19
C LYS A 168 5.03 8.86 17.99
N TYR A 169 4.61 7.62 18.17
CA TYR A 169 3.90 6.84 17.15
C TYR A 169 2.48 6.57 17.61
N PHE A 170 1.53 6.70 16.68
CA PHE A 170 0.11 6.57 16.96
C PHE A 170 -0.53 5.50 16.08
N THR A 171 -1.60 4.87 16.56
CA THR A 171 -2.47 4.03 15.72
C THR A 171 -3.15 4.86 14.63
N PHE A 172 -3.69 4.20 13.60
CA PHE A 172 -4.70 4.85 12.78
C PHE A 172 -5.99 5.05 13.60
N PRO A 173 -6.73 6.17 13.41
CA PRO A 173 -7.97 6.41 14.14
C PRO A 173 -9.02 5.34 13.86
N GLU A 174 -9.78 4.96 14.88
CA GLU A 174 -11.00 4.17 14.71
C GLU A 174 -12.06 5.01 13.98
N VAL A 175 -12.94 4.36 13.21
CA VAL A 175 -13.89 5.06 12.33
C VAL A 175 -14.87 5.92 13.11
N GLU A 176 -15.22 5.48 14.32
CA GLU A 176 -16.08 6.18 15.27
C GLU A 176 -15.49 7.54 15.67
N LYS A 177 -14.17 7.61 15.91
CA LYS A 177 -13.49 8.87 16.24
C LYS A 177 -13.54 9.88 15.09
N LEU A 178 -13.55 9.39 13.85
CA LEU A 178 -13.64 10.24 12.65
C LEU A 178 -15.07 10.67 12.31
N SER A 179 -16.08 10.02 12.90
CA SER A 179 -17.50 10.30 12.63
C SER A 179 -18.03 11.55 13.33
N ASP A 180 -17.32 12.04 14.36
CA ASP A 180 -17.74 13.21 15.14
C ASP A 180 -17.95 14.45 14.23
N PRO A 181 -19.07 15.19 14.37
CA PRO A 181 -19.36 16.37 13.55
C PRO A 181 -18.26 17.45 13.57
N GLN A 182 -17.47 17.56 14.63
CA GLN A 182 -16.39 18.54 14.78
C GLN A 182 -15.12 18.14 14.01
N VAL A 183 -15.01 16.91 13.53
CA VAL A 183 -13.84 16.43 12.77
C VAL A 183 -13.66 17.22 11.47
N GLU A 184 -14.75 17.56 10.77
CA GLU A 184 -14.63 18.30 9.51
C GLU A 184 -13.96 19.66 9.71
N SER A 185 -14.44 20.46 10.67
CA SER A 185 -13.88 21.79 10.94
C SER A 185 -12.42 21.70 11.36
N LYS A 186 -12.09 20.74 12.23
CA LYS A 186 -10.72 20.55 12.67
C LYS A 186 -9.77 20.12 11.54
N LEU A 187 -10.20 19.20 10.68
CA LEU A 187 -9.40 18.79 9.52
C LEU A 187 -9.21 19.93 8.51
N ARG A 188 -10.18 20.84 8.38
CA ARG A 188 -10.00 22.06 7.56
C ARG A 188 -8.90 22.95 8.12
N GLU A 189 -8.87 23.18 9.44
CA GLU A 189 -7.77 23.91 10.10
C GLU A 189 -6.41 23.25 9.86
N LEU A 190 -6.37 21.91 9.84
CA LEU A 190 -5.14 21.13 9.62
C LEU A 190 -4.69 21.06 8.14
N GLY A 191 -5.44 21.68 7.22
CA GLY A 191 -5.07 21.82 5.81
C GLY A 191 -5.55 20.68 4.89
N PHE A 192 -6.58 19.92 5.29
CA PHE A 192 -7.15 18.84 4.47
C PHE A 192 -7.99 19.37 3.30
N GLY A 193 -8.44 20.63 3.37
CA GLY A 193 -9.26 21.26 2.34
C GLY A 193 -10.61 20.55 2.19
N TYR A 194 -11.06 20.35 0.95
CA TYR A 194 -12.35 19.70 0.69
C TYR A 194 -12.42 18.24 1.17
N ARG A 195 -11.28 17.55 1.33
CA ARG A 195 -11.21 16.16 1.79
C ARG A 195 -11.64 16.00 3.25
N ALA A 196 -11.60 17.07 4.04
CA ALA A 196 -12.11 17.08 5.41
C ALA A 196 -13.58 16.64 5.47
N LYS A 197 -14.40 17.17 4.55
CA LYS A 197 -15.81 16.79 4.42
C LYS A 197 -15.96 15.31 4.06
N PHE A 198 -15.15 14.82 3.12
CA PHE A 198 -15.21 13.42 2.68
C PHE A 198 -14.86 12.47 3.83
N ILE A 199 -13.79 12.76 4.59
CA ILE A 199 -13.40 11.94 5.74
C ILE A 199 -14.53 11.88 6.78
N GLN A 200 -15.02 13.03 7.25
CA GLN A 200 -16.05 13.06 8.29
C GLN A 200 -17.37 12.42 7.82
N LYS A 201 -17.84 12.75 6.61
CA LYS A 201 -19.09 12.21 6.08
C LYS A 201 -19.01 10.72 5.81
N SER A 202 -17.92 10.23 5.22
CA SER A 202 -17.71 8.80 5.02
C SER A 202 -17.65 8.07 6.35
N ALA A 203 -16.93 8.59 7.35
CA ALA A 203 -16.87 7.98 8.67
C ALA A 203 -18.25 7.88 9.34
N ALA A 204 -19.03 8.97 9.34
CA ALA A 204 -20.39 8.96 9.87
C ALA A 204 -21.31 7.96 9.16
N GLN A 205 -21.24 7.89 7.83
CA GLN A 205 -22.03 6.95 7.04
C GLN A 205 -21.62 5.49 7.29
N ILE A 206 -20.32 5.22 7.46
CA ILE A 206 -19.82 3.87 7.78
C ILE A 206 -20.30 3.44 9.17
N VAL A 207 -20.26 4.32 10.18
CA VAL A 207 -20.77 4.04 11.52
C VAL A 207 -22.27 3.70 11.46
N GLU A 208 -23.07 4.46 10.69
CA GLU A 208 -24.48 4.17 10.45
C GLU A 208 -24.71 2.79 9.79
N TRP A 209 -23.81 2.38 8.89
CA TRP A 209 -23.87 1.08 8.21
C TRP A 209 -23.32 -0.10 9.04
N GLY A 210 -22.89 0.13 10.27
CA GLY A 210 -22.43 -0.93 11.18
C GLY A 210 -20.91 -0.97 11.42
N GLY A 211 -20.19 0.10 11.07
CA GLY A 211 -18.77 0.28 11.43
C GLY A 211 -17.86 -0.79 10.84
N GLU A 212 -17.04 -1.41 11.69
CA GLU A 212 -16.12 -2.47 11.28
C GLU A 212 -16.82 -3.68 10.61
N LYS A 213 -18.04 -4.01 11.02
CA LYS A 213 -18.81 -5.12 10.40
C LYS A 213 -19.13 -4.84 8.94
N TRP A 214 -19.35 -3.58 8.58
CA TRP A 214 -19.57 -3.20 7.19
C TRP A 214 -18.32 -3.48 6.35
N PHE A 215 -17.13 -3.08 6.83
CA PHE A 215 -15.87 -3.37 6.14
C PHE A 215 -15.63 -4.88 5.95
N ASN A 216 -15.90 -5.68 6.97
CA ASN A 216 -15.77 -7.14 6.87
C ASN A 216 -16.73 -7.70 5.81
N SER A 217 -17.94 -7.17 5.69
CA SER A 217 -18.88 -7.64 4.67
C SER A 217 -18.39 -7.35 3.24
N LEU A 218 -17.66 -6.25 3.02
CA LEU A 218 -17.08 -5.93 1.71
C LEU A 218 -16.02 -6.95 1.26
N GLN A 219 -15.27 -7.56 2.18
CA GLN A 219 -14.25 -8.56 1.86
C GLN A 219 -14.87 -9.86 1.33
N GLU A 220 -16.10 -10.16 1.75
CA GLU A 220 -16.86 -11.36 1.33
C GLU A 220 -17.67 -11.13 0.04
N MET A 221 -17.80 -9.88 -0.40
CA MET A 221 -18.50 -9.54 -1.64
C MET A 221 -17.64 -9.86 -2.87
N LYS A 222 -18.27 -9.93 -4.04
CA LYS A 222 -17.52 -9.93 -5.30
C LYS A 222 -16.95 -8.54 -5.54
N TYR A 223 -15.79 -8.46 -6.19
CA TYR A 223 -15.10 -7.20 -6.48
C TYR A 223 -16.01 -6.10 -7.04
N LYS A 224 -16.84 -6.41 -8.04
CA LYS A 224 -17.74 -5.42 -8.66
C LYS A 224 -18.76 -4.86 -7.66
N ASP A 225 -19.26 -5.69 -6.75
CA ASP A 225 -20.27 -5.31 -5.76
C ASP A 225 -19.62 -4.49 -4.65
N ALA A 226 -18.49 -4.96 -4.10
CA ALA A 226 -17.71 -4.22 -3.09
C ALA A 226 -17.31 -2.83 -3.58
N ARG A 227 -16.87 -2.74 -4.85
CA ARG A 227 -16.51 -1.48 -5.49
C ARG A 227 -17.69 -0.51 -5.59
N GLN A 228 -18.89 -1.00 -5.93
CA GLN A 228 -20.09 -0.16 -5.99
C GLN A 228 -20.53 0.30 -4.61
N GLU A 229 -20.46 -0.57 -3.59
CA GLU A 229 -20.74 -0.17 -2.20
C GLU A 229 -19.80 0.93 -1.72
N LEU A 230 -18.49 0.80 -1.99
CA LEU A 230 -17.50 1.84 -1.67
C LEU A 230 -17.83 3.17 -2.33
N MET A 231 -18.27 3.16 -3.59
CA MET A 231 -18.60 4.38 -4.35
C MET A 231 -19.87 5.09 -3.86
N LYS A 232 -20.66 4.50 -2.96
CA LYS A 232 -21.76 5.19 -2.29
C LYS A 232 -21.29 6.18 -1.23
N LEU A 233 -20.03 6.06 -0.76
CA LEU A 233 -19.46 6.96 0.23
C LEU A 233 -19.10 8.32 -0.40
N CYS A 234 -19.26 9.38 0.40
CA CYS A 234 -18.96 10.74 -0.03
C CYS A 234 -17.49 10.89 -0.45
N GLY A 235 -17.28 11.28 -1.71
CA GLY A 235 -15.94 11.53 -2.23
C GLY A 235 -15.17 10.28 -2.65
N ILE A 236 -15.77 9.09 -2.67
CA ILE A 236 -15.12 7.89 -3.23
C ILE A 236 -15.56 7.69 -4.69
N GLY A 237 -14.62 7.89 -5.61
CA GLY A 237 -14.81 7.59 -7.04
C GLY A 237 -14.15 6.28 -7.47
N PRO A 238 -14.28 5.90 -8.75
CA PRO A 238 -13.73 4.68 -9.36
C PRO A 238 -12.32 4.31 -8.89
N LYS A 239 -11.36 5.24 -9.03
CA LYS A 239 -9.95 5.00 -8.69
C LYS A 239 -9.74 4.73 -7.21
N VAL A 240 -10.39 5.50 -6.34
CA VAL A 240 -10.25 5.34 -4.88
C VAL A 240 -10.86 4.01 -4.44
N ALA A 241 -12.04 3.67 -4.96
CA ALA A 241 -12.67 2.37 -4.68
C ALA A 241 -11.76 1.21 -5.11
N ASP A 242 -11.17 1.28 -6.30
CA ASP A 242 -10.25 0.22 -6.76
C ASP A 242 -8.97 0.13 -5.93
N CYS A 243 -8.43 1.24 -5.42
CA CYS A 243 -7.30 1.21 -4.48
C CYS A 243 -7.67 0.45 -3.20
N ILE A 244 -8.88 0.69 -2.67
CA ILE A 244 -9.37 0.03 -1.45
C ILE A 244 -9.59 -1.46 -1.69
N CYS A 245 -10.26 -1.81 -2.79
CA CYS A 245 -10.47 -3.19 -3.22
C CYS A 245 -9.13 -3.96 -3.31
N LEU A 246 -8.14 -3.38 -4.00
CA LEU A 246 -6.84 -4.01 -4.24
C LEU A 246 -6.01 -4.17 -2.97
N MET A 247 -5.91 -3.11 -2.16
CA MET A 247 -4.92 -3.02 -1.08
C MET A 247 -5.45 -3.42 0.29
N SER A 248 -6.77 -3.58 0.46
CA SER A 248 -7.37 -3.88 1.78
C SER A 248 -8.52 -4.88 1.78
N LEU A 249 -9.18 -5.13 0.64
CA LEU A 249 -10.34 -6.03 0.57
C LEU A 249 -10.07 -7.38 -0.11
N ASN A 250 -8.80 -7.68 -0.44
CA ASN A 250 -8.38 -8.92 -1.12
C ASN A 250 -8.87 -9.09 -2.57
N HIS A 251 -9.39 -8.05 -3.22
CA HIS A 251 -9.72 -8.07 -4.65
C HIS A 251 -8.47 -7.75 -5.48
N LEU A 252 -7.58 -8.73 -5.61
CA LEU A 252 -6.27 -8.57 -6.26
C LEU A 252 -6.36 -8.38 -7.79
N GLU A 253 -7.55 -8.55 -8.37
CA GLU A 253 -7.91 -8.23 -9.76
C GLU A 253 -8.30 -6.76 -9.98
N ALA A 254 -8.52 -6.00 -8.91
CA ALA A 254 -8.91 -4.60 -8.99
C ALA A 254 -7.76 -3.76 -9.58
N LEU A 255 -8.10 -2.83 -10.48
CA LEU A 255 -7.11 -2.02 -11.20
C LEU A 255 -7.41 -0.53 -11.03
N PRO A 256 -6.74 0.18 -10.10
CA PRO A 256 -6.88 1.61 -9.96
C PRO A 256 -6.27 2.33 -11.17
N VAL A 257 -7.10 2.93 -12.02
CA VAL A 257 -6.62 3.68 -13.19
C VAL A 257 -6.48 5.16 -12.83
N ASP A 258 -5.25 5.58 -12.54
CA ASP A 258 -4.88 6.98 -12.45
C ASP A 258 -4.20 7.47 -13.74
N THR A 259 -3.63 8.68 -13.71
CA THR A 259 -2.93 9.26 -14.87
C THR A 259 -1.70 8.45 -15.28
N HIS A 260 -0.97 7.84 -14.35
CA HIS A 260 0.20 7.01 -14.66
C HIS A 260 -0.22 5.68 -15.28
N VAL A 261 -1.19 4.99 -14.66
CA VAL A 261 -1.75 3.74 -15.21
C VAL A 261 -2.32 3.97 -16.60
N TYR A 262 -3.05 5.07 -16.79
CA TYR A 262 -3.55 5.48 -18.09
C TYR A 262 -2.42 5.70 -19.12
N GLN A 263 -1.32 6.35 -18.73
CA GLN A 263 -0.17 6.57 -19.60
C GLN A 263 0.48 5.25 -20.00
N ILE A 264 0.74 4.35 -19.05
CA ILE A 264 1.29 3.01 -19.31
C ILE A 264 0.38 2.25 -20.30
N ALA A 265 -0.92 2.22 -20.03
CA ALA A 265 -1.92 1.56 -20.87
C ALA A 265 -1.94 2.13 -22.29
N ALA A 266 -2.09 3.45 -22.43
CA ALA A 266 -2.20 4.11 -23.74
C ALA A 266 -0.90 4.01 -24.56
N GLN A 267 0.26 4.07 -23.90
CA GLN A 267 1.55 3.99 -24.59
C GLN A 267 1.88 2.57 -25.04
N ASN A 268 1.57 1.54 -24.24
CA ASN A 268 2.13 0.20 -24.48
C ASN A 268 1.10 -0.83 -24.93
N TYR A 269 -0.20 -0.63 -24.63
CA TYR A 269 -1.22 -1.67 -24.80
C TYR A 269 -2.41 -1.22 -25.66
N LEU A 270 -2.87 0.02 -25.49
CA LEU A 270 -4.10 0.55 -26.07
C LEU A 270 -3.81 1.86 -26.83
N PRO A 271 -3.13 1.80 -28.01
CA PRO A 271 -2.63 2.99 -28.71
C PRO A 271 -3.73 3.96 -29.18
N HIS A 272 -4.96 3.50 -29.38
CA HIS A 272 -6.12 4.35 -29.71
C HIS A 272 -6.56 5.25 -28.56
N LEU A 273 -6.04 5.03 -27.35
CA LEU A 273 -6.26 5.90 -26.20
C LEU A 273 -5.26 7.06 -26.14
N ARG A 274 -4.16 7.04 -26.90
CA ARG A 274 -3.11 8.07 -26.86
C ARG A 274 -3.67 9.46 -27.17
N GLY A 275 -3.21 10.47 -26.42
CA GLY A 275 -3.56 11.88 -26.64
C GLY A 275 -4.95 12.30 -26.15
N LYS A 276 -5.76 11.37 -25.59
CA LYS A 276 -7.05 11.74 -24.98
C LYS A 276 -6.80 12.45 -23.65
N LYS A 277 -7.44 13.61 -23.45
CA LYS A 277 -7.21 14.46 -22.27
C LYS A 277 -7.92 13.98 -21.01
N ASN A 278 -9.08 13.34 -21.16
CA ASN A 278 -9.92 12.91 -20.04
C ASN A 278 -10.16 11.40 -20.13
N VAL A 279 -10.03 10.71 -18.99
CA VAL A 279 -10.38 9.30 -18.86
C VAL A 279 -11.88 9.19 -18.62
N THR A 280 -12.63 8.64 -19.57
CA THR A 280 -14.06 8.36 -19.42
C THR A 280 -14.27 7.02 -18.72
N ASP A 281 -15.47 6.77 -18.19
CA ASP A 281 -15.79 5.49 -17.53
C ASP A 281 -15.60 4.28 -18.47
N LYS A 282 -15.91 4.45 -19.76
CA LYS A 282 -15.66 3.41 -20.77
C LYS A 282 -14.18 3.12 -20.94
N MET A 283 -13.34 4.15 -20.99
CA MET A 283 -11.88 3.99 -21.09
C MET A 283 -11.31 3.37 -19.81
N TYR A 284 -11.81 3.79 -18.65
CA TYR A 284 -11.44 3.23 -17.36
C TYR A 284 -11.73 1.72 -17.31
N ALA A 285 -12.94 1.31 -17.72
CA ALA A 285 -13.34 -0.10 -17.79
C ALA A 285 -12.49 -0.88 -18.80
N GLU A 286 -12.27 -0.34 -20.00
CA GLU A 286 -11.46 -0.95 -21.05
C GLU A 286 -10.02 -1.24 -20.59
N ILE A 287 -9.37 -0.28 -19.91
CA ILE A 287 -8.03 -0.44 -19.36
C ILE A 287 -8.03 -1.54 -18.28
N GLY A 288 -9.00 -1.50 -17.36
CA GLY A 288 -9.16 -2.52 -16.33
C GLY A 288 -9.33 -3.92 -16.90
N ASP A 289 -10.22 -4.08 -17.87
CA ASP A 289 -10.53 -5.38 -18.49
C ASP A 289 -9.36 -5.91 -19.31
N HIS A 290 -8.62 -5.03 -19.99
CA HIS A 290 -7.39 -5.42 -20.69
C HIS A 290 -6.40 -6.12 -19.75
N PHE A 291 -6.06 -5.48 -18.62
CA PHE A 291 -5.09 -6.04 -17.68
C PHE A 291 -5.63 -7.25 -16.91
N ARG A 292 -6.94 -7.32 -16.62
CA ARG A 292 -7.58 -8.53 -16.08
C ARG A 292 -7.50 -9.70 -17.04
N ASN A 293 -7.74 -9.48 -18.34
CA ASN A 293 -7.59 -10.52 -19.36
C ASN A 293 -6.13 -10.98 -19.49
N LEU A 294 -5.17 -10.06 -19.37
CA LEU A 294 -3.75 -10.36 -19.47
C LEU A 294 -3.25 -11.17 -18.25
N TYR A 295 -3.48 -10.67 -17.04
CA TYR A 295 -2.86 -11.19 -15.82
C TYR A 295 -3.78 -12.07 -14.95
N GLY A 296 -5.09 -12.09 -15.23
CA GLY A 296 -6.10 -12.84 -14.47
C GLY A 296 -6.42 -12.20 -13.12
N ASP A 297 -6.69 -13.05 -12.12
CA ASP A 297 -7.20 -12.66 -10.79
C ASP A 297 -6.20 -11.86 -9.94
N MET A 298 -4.99 -11.64 -10.44
CA MET A 298 -3.91 -10.91 -9.76
C MET A 298 -3.48 -9.68 -10.56
N ALA A 299 -4.32 -9.20 -11.47
CA ALA A 299 -3.99 -8.11 -12.39
C ALA A 299 -3.59 -6.81 -11.70
N GLY A 300 -4.22 -6.47 -10.57
CA GLY A 300 -3.85 -5.30 -9.78
C GLY A 300 -2.44 -5.41 -9.20
N TRP A 301 -2.06 -6.61 -8.74
CA TRP A 301 -0.71 -6.86 -8.25
C TRP A 301 0.31 -6.78 -9.39
N ALA A 302 0.10 -7.49 -10.50
CA ALA A 302 1.00 -7.45 -11.65
C ALA A 302 1.19 -6.01 -12.17
N HIS A 303 0.09 -5.26 -12.33
CA HIS A 303 0.17 -3.87 -12.79
C HIS A 303 0.90 -2.96 -11.79
N THR A 304 0.85 -3.24 -10.48
CA THR A 304 1.59 -2.48 -9.48
C THR A 304 3.11 -2.56 -9.70
N VAL A 305 3.60 -3.68 -10.24
CA VAL A 305 5.02 -3.81 -10.62
C VAL A 305 5.36 -2.84 -11.75
N LEU A 306 4.53 -2.79 -12.81
CA LEU A 306 4.71 -1.86 -13.93
C LEU A 306 4.64 -0.40 -13.47
N PHE A 307 3.68 -0.09 -12.59
CA PHE A 307 3.55 1.23 -12.00
C PHE A 307 4.82 1.62 -11.22
N CYS A 308 5.36 0.72 -10.40
CA CYS A 308 6.61 0.98 -9.68
C CYS A 308 7.78 1.22 -10.64
N ALA A 309 7.87 0.49 -11.75
CA ALA A 309 8.92 0.68 -12.75
C ALA A 309 8.81 2.04 -13.49
N ASP A 310 7.60 2.58 -13.67
CA ASP A 310 7.38 3.87 -14.33
C ASP A 310 7.62 5.08 -13.40
N LEU A 311 7.67 4.88 -12.08
CA LEU A 311 7.87 5.99 -11.15
C LEU A 311 9.27 6.62 -11.32
N LYS A 312 9.28 7.89 -11.75
CA LYS A 312 10.49 8.70 -11.98
C LYS A 312 11.54 8.65 -10.85
N LYS A 313 11.10 8.54 -9.59
CA LYS A 313 12.01 8.46 -8.43
C LYS A 313 12.86 7.19 -8.42
N PHE A 314 12.41 6.12 -9.05
CA PHE A 314 13.19 4.90 -9.20
C PHE A 314 14.02 4.92 -10.50
N GLN A 315 13.61 5.70 -11.50
CA GLN A 315 14.38 5.94 -12.73
C GLN A 315 15.62 6.83 -12.50
N GLN A 316 15.65 7.69 -11.47
CA GLN A 316 16.80 8.56 -11.20
C GLN A 316 18.02 7.82 -10.64
N ASN A 317 17.84 6.68 -9.97
CA ASN A 317 18.94 5.80 -9.55
C ASN A 317 19.68 5.19 -10.76
N GLU A 318 19.07 5.17 -11.95
CA GLU A 318 19.73 4.71 -13.18
C GLU A 318 20.79 5.69 -13.71
N LYS A 319 20.63 7.00 -13.44
CA LYS A 319 21.56 8.02 -13.94
C LYS A 319 22.79 8.18 -13.06
N SER A 320 22.71 7.91 -11.76
CA SER A 320 23.87 7.90 -10.87
C SER A 320 24.80 6.72 -11.17
N ASP A 321 24.23 5.52 -11.34
CA ASP A 321 25.02 4.30 -11.53
C ASP A 321 25.65 4.20 -12.94
N SER A 322 25.02 4.81 -13.95
CA SER A 322 25.58 4.88 -15.31
C SER A 322 26.70 5.92 -15.44
N VAL A 323 26.63 7.04 -14.70
CA VAL A 323 27.65 8.09 -14.71
C VAL A 323 28.88 7.69 -13.89
N GLU A 324 28.73 7.01 -12.75
CA GLU A 324 29.85 6.49 -11.98
C GLU A 324 30.61 5.38 -12.71
N ASN A 325 29.90 4.46 -13.37
CA ASN A 325 30.53 3.41 -14.18
C ASN A 325 31.30 3.97 -15.41
N CYS A 326 30.84 5.09 -15.99
CA CYS A 326 31.54 5.74 -17.10
C CYS A 326 32.82 6.49 -16.64
N LYS A 327 32.81 7.07 -15.43
CA LYS A 327 33.99 7.72 -14.83
C LYS A 327 35.05 6.71 -14.36
N GLN A 328 34.64 5.55 -13.82
CA GLN A 328 35.57 4.49 -13.42
C GLN A 328 36.23 3.80 -14.62
N ARG A 329 35.51 3.62 -15.74
CA ARG A 329 36.09 3.08 -16.99
C ARG A 329 37.14 3.99 -17.65
N LYS A 330 37.03 5.32 -17.51
CA LYS A 330 38.05 6.26 -18.01
C LYS A 330 39.32 6.29 -17.14
N LYS A 331 39.21 6.11 -15.82
CA LYS A 331 40.38 6.04 -14.91
C LYS A 331 41.20 4.75 -15.08
N ARG A 332 40.57 3.63 -15.48
CA ARG A 332 41.27 2.35 -15.72
C ARG A 332 41.99 2.25 -17.07
N LYS A 333 41.78 3.18 -18.00
CA LYS A 333 42.48 3.22 -19.29
C LYS A 333 43.74 4.11 -19.32
N ASN A 334 44.00 4.87 -18.25
CA ASN A 334 45.14 5.79 -18.14
C ASN A 334 46.08 5.42 -16.97
N LYS A 335 46.21 4.13 -16.62
CA LYS A 335 47.20 3.66 -15.66
C LYS A 335 47.95 2.46 -16.22
#